data_AF-A0A353N6L8-F1
#
_entry.id   AF-A0A353N6L8-F1
#
_cell.length_a   1.000
_cell.length_b   1.000
_cell.length_c   1.000
_cell.angle_alpha   90.00
_cell.angle_beta   90.00
_cell.angle_gamma   90.00
#
_symmetry.space_group_name_H-M   'P 1'
#
loop_
_entity.id
_entity.type
_entity.pdbx_description
1 polymer ?
#
loop_
_entity_poly.entity_id
_entity_poly.type
_entity_poly.pdbx_seq_one_letter_code
_entity_poly.pdbx_strand_id
1 'polypeptide(L)' 'RFTSLLIGLGLNTFSMSPSSLFPVKKALGNFKVKQAQTLAKKALSFPTSEQIKNYLTDTSHFTQL' A
#
# COMPACT_ATOMS: atom_id res chain seq x y z
N ARG A 1 -3.72 -4.85 4.17
CA ARG A 1 -2.24 -4.85 3.98
C ARG A 1 -1.82 -4.40 2.56
N PHE A 2 -2.65 -4.54 1.52
CA PHE A 2 -2.32 -4.05 0.16
C PHE A 2 -2.81 -2.62 -0.15
N THR A 3 -3.44 -1.96 0.82
CA THR A 3 -4.10 -0.68 0.63
C THR A 3 -3.16 0.41 0.11
N SER A 4 -1.94 0.49 0.63
CA SER A 4 -0.93 1.45 0.19
C SER A 4 -0.47 1.21 -1.25
N LEU A 5 -0.38 -0.06 -1.68
CA LEU A 5 -0.07 -0.40 -3.07
C LEU A 5 -1.19 0.07 -4.00
N LEU A 6 -2.44 -0.23 -3.65
CA LEU A 6 -3.63 0.13 -4.43
C LEU A 6 -3.75 1.65 -4.58
N ILE A 7 -3.52 2.42 -3.51
CA ILE A 7 -3.48 3.89 -3.56
C ILE A 7 -2.33 4.37 -4.46
N GLY A 8 -1.14 3.76 -4.33
CA GLY A 8 0.02 4.09 -5.16
C GLY A 8 -0.17 3.82 -6.65
N LEU A 9 -1.05 2.86 -6.98
CA LEU A 9 -1.47 2.55 -8.35
C LEU A 9 -2.56 3.49 -8.89
N GLY A 10 -3.11 4.37 -8.05
CA GLY A 10 -4.14 5.35 -8.44
C GLY A 10 -5.58 4.93 -8.14
N LEU A 11 -5.81 3.98 -7.23
CA LEU A 11 -7.16 3.70 -6.75
C LEU A 11 -7.66 4.82 -5.82
N ASN A 12 -8.67 5.53 -6.29
CA ASN A 12 -9.33 6.61 -5.55
C ASN A 12 -10.54 6.11 -4.73
N THR A 13 -11.02 4.90 -5.00
CA THR A 13 -12.26 4.37 -4.43
C THR A 13 -12.06 2.94 -3.97
N PHE A 14 -12.45 2.65 -2.73
CA PHE A 14 -12.43 1.31 -2.15
C PHE A 14 -13.86 0.84 -1.88
N SER A 15 -14.29 -0.22 -2.57
CA SER A 15 -15.57 -0.87 -2.27
C SER A 15 -15.32 -1.98 -1.25
N MET A 16 -15.62 -1.72 0.01
CA MET A 16 -15.29 -2.60 1.14
C MET A 16 -16.39 -2.62 2.18
N SER A 17 -16.37 -3.64 3.04
CA SER A 17 -17.24 -3.71 4.21
C SER A 17 -16.99 -2.52 5.16
N PRO A 18 -18.02 -2.00 5.84
CA PRO A 18 -17.89 -0.86 6.76
C PRO A 18 -16.85 -1.08 7.87
N SER A 19 -16.69 -2.34 8.33
CA SER A 19 -15.69 -2.74 9.31
C SER A 19 -14.25 -2.55 8.83
N SER A 20 -14.02 -2.59 7.52
CA SER A 20 -12.70 -2.39 6.90
C SER A 20 -12.38 -0.92 6.63
N LEU A 21 -13.37 -0.02 6.71
CA LEU A 21 -13.21 1.39 6.37
C LEU A 21 -12.26 2.12 7.35
N PHE A 22 -12.41 1.87 8.65
CA PHE A 22 -11.59 2.52 9.69
C PHE A 22 -10.09 2.18 9.58
N PRO A 23 -9.69 0.89 9.50
CA PRO A 23 -8.29 0.51 9.31
C PRO A 23 -7.69 1.09 8.04
N VAL A 24 -8.45 1.12 6.94
CA VAL A 24 -8.03 1.68 5.64
C VAL A 24 -7.82 3.19 5.75
N LYS A 25 -8.75 3.91 6.37
CA LYS A 25 -8.63 5.36 6.61
C LYS A 25 -7.42 5.69 7.50
N LYS A 26 -7.17 4.90 8.55
CA LYS A 26 -6.00 5.06 9.42
C LYS A 26 -4.69 4.82 8.65
N ALA A 27 -4.66 3.77 7.83
CA ALA A 27 -3.51 3.48 6.97
C ALA A 27 -3.24 4.60 5.97
N LEU A 28 -4.28 5.22 5.40
CA LEU A 28 -4.16 6.36 4.50
C LEU A 28 -3.65 7.62 5.21
N GLY A 29 -4.12 7.91 6.42
CA GLY A 29 -3.71 9.09 7.19
C GLY A 29 -2.21 9.12 7.54
N ASN A 30 -1.59 7.95 7.70
CA ASN A 30 -0.16 7.84 7.98
C ASN A 30 0.71 7.74 6.70
N PHE A 31 0.11 7.68 5.51
CA PHE A 31 0.85 7.44 4.26
C PHE A 31 0.90 8.69 3.38
N LYS A 32 2.09 9.10 2.94
CA LYS A 32 2.23 10.13 1.90
C LYS A 32 1.99 9.51 0.52
N VAL A 33 1.06 10.07 -0.27
CA VAL A 33 0.70 9.59 -1.61
C VAL A 33 1.93 9.42 -2.54
N LYS A 34 2.91 10.33 -2.45
CA LYS A 34 4.17 10.22 -3.21
C LYS A 34 4.98 8.96 -2.86
N GLN A 35 5.02 8.57 -1.58
CA GLN A 35 5.72 7.36 -1.16
C GLN A 35 5.00 6.11 -1.67
N ALA A 36 3.66 6.10 -1.63
CA ALA A 36 2.85 5.01 -2.18
C ALA A 36 3.08 4.83 -3.69
N GLN A 37 3.17 5.92 -4.46
CA GLN A 37 3.47 5.86 -5.90
C GLN A 37 4.84 5.26 -6.21
N THR A 38 5.88 5.67 -5.46
CA THR A 38 7.24 5.10 -5.61
C THR A 38 7.24 3.61 -5.27
N LEU A 39 6.54 3.23 -4.19
CA LEU A 39 6.38 1.85 -3.77
C LEU A 39 5.67 1.01 -4.83
N ALA A 40 4.60 1.53 -5.43
CA ALA A 40 3.87 0.87 -6.50
C ALA A 40 4.71 0.68 -7.76
N LYS A 41 5.45 1.71 -8.20
CA LYS A 41 6.36 1.58 -9.34
C LYS A 41 7.44 0.53 -9.11
N LYS A 42 8.02 0.48 -7.92
CA LYS A 42 9.05 -0.50 -7.56
C LYS A 42 8.46 -1.91 -7.44
N ALA A 43 7.27 -2.04 -6.85
CA ALA A 43 6.51 -3.29 -6.78
C ALA A 43 6.23 -3.86 -8.18
N LEU A 44 5.80 -3.03 -9.13
CA LEU A 44 5.53 -3.44 -10.52
C LEU A 44 6.80 -3.82 -11.30
N SER A 45 7.98 -3.43 -10.83
CA SER A 45 9.25 -3.82 -11.46
C SER A 45 9.69 -5.24 -11.11
N PHE A 46 9.07 -5.90 -10.12
CA PHE A 46 9.45 -7.25 -9.74
C PHE A 46 8.77 -8.30 -10.64
N PRO A 47 9.51 -9.33 -11.08
CA PRO A 47 8.99 -10.38 -11.96
C PRO A 47 8.01 -11.35 -11.28
N THR A 48 8.08 -11.52 -9.95
CA THR A 48 7.25 -12.52 -9.25
C THR A 48 6.43 -11.91 -8.10
N SER A 49 5.26 -12.49 -7.88
CA SER A 49 4.33 -12.07 -6.82
C SER A 49 4.89 -12.27 -5.41
N GLU A 50 5.80 -13.22 -5.21
CA GLU A 50 6.50 -13.44 -3.94
C GLU A 50 7.46 -12.29 -3.61
N GLN A 51 8.22 -11.82 -4.59
CA GLN A 51 9.11 -10.66 -4.42
C GLN A 51 8.33 -9.40 -4.07
N ILE A 52 7.16 -9.22 -4.68
CA ILE A 52 6.23 -8.13 -4.35
C ILE A 52 5.77 -8.23 -2.90
N LYS A 53 5.32 -9.42 -2.45
CA LYS A 53 4.89 -9.63 -1.06
C LYS A 53 6.00 -9.35 -0.05
N ASN A 54 7.21 -9.82 -0.32
CA ASN A 54 8.36 -9.58 0.56
C ASN A 54 8.68 -8.09 0.64
N TYR A 55 8.77 -7.40 -0.51
CA TYR A 55 9.02 -5.96 -0.56
C TYR A 55 7.97 -5.13 0.19
N LEU A 56 6.69 -5.48 0.05
CA LEU A 56 5.58 -4.83 0.76
C LEU A 56 5.64 -5.07 2.27
N THR A 57 6.07 -6.25 2.70
CA THR A 57 6.17 -6.61 4.11
C THR A 57 7.34 -5.90 4.78
N ASP A 58 8.50 -5.83 4.13
CA ASP A 58 9.66 -5.05 4.56
C ASP A 58 9.35 -3.55 4.68
N THR A 59 8.67 -2.99 3.67
CA THR A 59 8.39 -1.54 3.68
C THR A 59 7.35 -1.15 4.74
N SER A 60 6.49 -2.10 5.13
CA SER A 60 5.56 -1.90 6.24
C SER A 60 6.27 -1.67 7.58
N HIS A 61 7.49 -2.19 7.77
CA HIS A 61 8.32 -1.95 8.96
C HIS A 61 8.99 -0.57 8.94
N PHE A 62 9.30 -0.02 7.76
CA PHE A 62 9.99 1.27 7.62
C PHE A 62 9.08 2.48 7.88
N THR A 63 7.76 2.32 7.88
CA THR A 63 6.80 3.43 8.00
C THR A 63 6.39 3.70 9.47
N GLN A 64 7.10 3.13 10.43
CA GLN A 64 6.83 3.25 11.87
C GLN A 64 7.81 4.18 12.62
N LEU A 65 8.69 4.87 11.90
CA LEU A 65 9.57 5.95 12.39
C LEU A 65 9.13 7.28 11.77
#